data_AF-A0A1V3XXE3-F1
#
_entry.id   AF-A0A1V3XXE3-F1
#
_cell.length_a   1.000
_cell.length_b   1.000
_cell.length_c   1.000
_cell.angle_alpha   90.00
_cell.angle_beta   90.00
_cell.angle_gamma   90.00
#
_symmetry.space_group_name_H-M   'P 1'
#
loop_
_entity.id
_entity.type
_entity.pdbx_description
1 polymer ?
#
loop_
_entity_poly.entity_id
_entity_poly.type
_entity_poly.pdbx_seq_one_letter_code
_entity_poly.pdbx_strand_id
1 'polypeptide(L)'
;MMTQLQKFMWVPQARYEDGFLATGHRAAGWQIPQPWVVDTKDATVRLDDALGDGWALLYIGHAPSGSRAWTELGVPAIRVIGPQDGADPAAIRDRDGTLLRWLRRKNAPAVVLRPDGFIYAAAQSGQPLPPPPAGFSGNTVTASSKVGAGA
;
A
#
# COMPACT_ATOMS: atom_id res chain seq x y z
N MET A 1 -1.56 20.25 -23.65
CA MET A 1 -1.09 18.85 -23.78
C MET A 1 -1.57 18.08 -22.58
N MET A 2 -2.67 17.32 -22.74
CA MET A 2 -3.32 16.57 -21.66
C MET A 2 -3.04 15.08 -21.86
N THR A 3 -2.17 14.44 -21.06
CA THR A 3 -2.15 12.97 -20.92
C THR A 3 -1.25 12.49 -19.78
N GLN A 4 -1.59 12.81 -18.52
CA GLN A 4 -1.12 12.03 -17.36
C GLN A 4 -2.17 11.98 -16.24
N LEU A 5 -3.46 12.06 -16.58
CA LEU A 5 -4.54 11.97 -15.59
C LEU A 5 -5.25 10.60 -15.60
N GLN A 6 -4.97 9.74 -16.58
CA GLN A 6 -5.65 8.44 -16.74
C GLN A 6 -4.97 7.27 -16.01
N LYS A 7 -3.80 7.45 -15.39
CA LYS A 7 -3.06 6.36 -14.72
C LYS A 7 -3.51 6.07 -13.27
N PHE A 8 -4.34 6.93 -12.67
CA PHE A 8 -4.68 6.87 -11.24
C PHE A 8 -6.13 6.47 -10.94
N MET A 9 -6.97 6.35 -11.97
CA MET A 9 -8.41 6.17 -11.81
C MET A 9 -8.82 4.71 -12.01
N TRP A 10 -8.36 3.84 -11.13
CA TRP A 10 -9.10 2.60 -10.89
C TRP A 10 -10.18 2.89 -9.83
N VAL A 11 -11.43 3.00 -10.29
CA VAL A 11 -12.62 3.13 -9.44
C VAL A 11 -13.31 1.77 -9.42
N PRO A 12 -13.47 1.10 -8.25
CA PRO A 12 -14.17 -0.17 -8.18
C PRO A 12 -15.59 -0.07 -8.74
N GLN A 13 -16.11 -1.16 -9.33
CA GLN A 13 -17.55 -1.32 -9.46
C GLN A 13 -18.16 -1.33 -8.07
N ALA A 14 -18.91 -0.27 -7.74
CA ALA A 14 -19.58 -0.10 -6.45
C ALA A 14 -20.81 -1.03 -6.35
N ARG A 15 -20.58 -2.34 -6.29
CA ARG A 15 -21.55 -3.29 -5.73
C ARG A 15 -20.99 -3.77 -4.41
N TYR A 16 -21.24 -2.97 -3.37
CA TYR A 16 -21.19 -3.46 -2.00
C TYR A 16 -22.45 -4.30 -1.79
N GLU A 17 -22.30 -5.61 -1.62
CA GLU A 17 -23.43 -6.51 -1.35
C GLU A 17 -24.00 -6.30 0.06
N ASP A 18 -23.22 -5.66 0.94
CA ASP A 18 -23.61 -5.18 2.26
C ASP A 18 -23.54 -3.65 2.31
N GLY A 19 -24.58 -3.01 2.84
CA GLY A 19 -24.85 -1.57 2.73
C GLY A 19 -23.70 -0.60 3.05
N PHE A 20 -23.93 0.65 2.66
CA PHE A 20 -23.06 1.85 2.74
C PHE A 20 -22.52 2.22 4.14
N LEU A 21 -22.71 1.39 5.16
CA LEU A 21 -22.25 1.61 6.54
C LEU A 21 -21.33 0.46 7.01
N ALA A 22 -20.02 0.70 6.84
CA ALA A 22 -18.91 0.20 7.66
C ALA A 22 -18.76 -1.32 7.89
N THR A 23 -18.37 -2.06 6.85
CA THR A 23 -17.57 -3.30 7.01
C THR A 23 -16.05 -3.04 6.84
N GLY A 24 -15.63 -1.76 6.84
CA GLY A 24 -14.25 -1.32 6.60
C GLY A 24 -13.61 -0.59 7.78
N HIS A 25 -12.29 -0.71 7.93
CA HIS A 25 -11.53 -0.02 8.97
C HIS A 25 -11.58 1.51 8.79
N ARG A 26 -11.78 2.28 9.86
CA ARG A 26 -11.91 3.77 9.87
C ARG A 26 -10.75 4.57 9.26
N ALA A 27 -9.62 3.91 9.02
CA ALA A 27 -8.46 4.51 8.38
C ALA A 27 -8.56 4.50 6.85
N ALA A 28 -9.43 3.69 6.26
CA ALA A 28 -9.70 3.71 4.83
C ALA A 28 -10.13 5.13 4.40
N GLY A 29 -9.64 5.55 3.23
CA GLY A 29 -9.86 6.89 2.68
C GLY A 29 -8.95 7.99 3.25
N TRP A 30 -8.12 7.71 4.28
CA TRP A 30 -7.14 8.68 4.74
C TRP A 30 -5.86 8.64 3.90
N GLN A 31 -5.29 9.81 3.60
CA GLN A 31 -3.93 9.92 3.09
C GLN A 31 -2.92 9.76 4.23
N ILE A 32 -1.86 9.01 3.98
CA ILE A 32 -0.76 8.86 4.95
C ILE A 32 0.15 10.10 4.97
N PRO A 33 0.84 10.38 6.09
CA PRO A 33 1.92 11.36 6.08
C PRO A 33 3.05 10.93 5.12
N GLN A 34 3.80 11.91 4.60
CA GLN A 34 4.95 11.71 3.70
C GLN A 34 6.29 12.06 4.40
N PRO A 35 6.72 11.30 5.42
CA PRO A 35 7.98 11.56 6.13
C PRO A 35 9.20 11.20 5.27
N TRP A 36 10.37 11.59 5.78
CA TRP A 36 11.63 11.00 5.35
C TRP A 36 11.79 9.62 5.97
N VAL A 37 12.29 8.67 5.18
CA VAL A 37 12.56 7.31 5.59
C VAL A 37 13.97 6.89 5.16
N VAL A 38 14.51 5.87 5.80
CA VAL A 38 15.68 5.14 5.28
C VAL A 38 15.16 3.87 4.61
N ASP A 39 15.44 3.71 3.33
CA ASP A 39 15.01 2.55 2.55
C ASP A 39 15.89 1.31 2.80
N THR A 40 15.60 0.22 2.10
CA THR A 40 16.35 -1.06 2.21
C THR A 40 17.76 -1.00 1.61
N LYS A 41 18.13 0.11 0.99
CA LYS A 41 19.47 0.39 0.44
C LYS A 41 20.24 1.39 1.30
N ASP A 42 19.77 1.63 2.53
CA ASP A 42 20.30 2.60 3.47
C ASP A 42 20.27 4.06 2.96
N ALA A 43 19.44 4.36 1.96
CA ALA A 43 19.28 5.71 1.43
C ALA A 43 18.18 6.48 2.18
N THR A 44 18.43 7.75 2.52
CA THR A 44 17.40 8.63 3.05
C THR A 44 16.59 9.24 1.91
N VAL A 45 15.31 8.85 1.81
CA VAL A 45 14.41 9.22 0.71
C VAL A 45 13.03 9.63 1.26
N ARG A 46 12.17 10.21 0.42
CA ARG A 46 10.76 10.40 0.80
C ARG A 46 10.03 9.06 0.82
N LEU A 47 8.98 8.97 1.63
CA LEU A 47 8.20 7.73 1.73
C LEU A 47 7.67 7.28 0.37
N ASP A 48 7.06 8.17 -0.41
CA ASP A 48 6.57 7.86 -1.76
C ASP A 48 7.65 7.29 -2.69
N ASP A 49 8.85 7.87 -2.69
CA ASP A 49 10.00 7.32 -3.44
C ASP A 49 10.31 5.87 -3.03
N ALA A 50 10.23 5.57 -1.73
CA ALA A 50 10.50 4.23 -1.20
C ALA A 50 9.36 3.23 -1.47
N LEU A 51 8.12 3.70 -1.68
CA LEU A 51 6.97 2.86 -2.05
C LEU A 51 6.92 2.58 -3.56
N GLY A 52 7.43 3.50 -4.37
CA GLY A 52 7.35 3.47 -5.82
C GLY A 52 5.95 3.82 -6.35
N ASP A 53 5.74 3.62 -7.65
CA ASP A 53 4.55 4.11 -8.38
C ASP A 53 3.30 3.20 -8.26
N GLY A 54 3.37 2.16 -7.42
CA GLY A 54 2.38 1.09 -7.36
C GLY A 54 1.52 1.09 -6.11
N TRP A 55 0.63 0.11 -6.02
CA TRP A 55 0.03 -0.25 -4.74
C TRP A 55 1.10 -0.78 -3.80
N ALA A 56 0.94 -0.56 -2.50
CA ALA A 56 1.85 -1.09 -1.48
C ALA A 56 1.08 -1.52 -0.23
N LEU A 57 1.55 -2.57 0.44
CA LEU A 57 1.05 -2.98 1.75
C LEU A 57 2.09 -2.58 2.80
N LEU A 58 1.74 -1.65 3.68
CA LEU A 58 2.58 -1.28 4.82
C LEU A 58 2.13 -1.98 6.09
N TYR A 59 3.07 -2.46 6.89
CA TYR A 59 2.76 -3.04 8.19
C TYR A 59 3.83 -2.76 9.25
N ILE A 60 3.40 -2.74 10.51
CA ILE A 60 4.25 -2.63 11.70
C ILE A 60 4.23 -3.97 12.43
N GLY A 61 5.41 -4.45 12.85
CA GLY A 61 5.52 -5.71 13.58
C GLY A 61 5.48 -6.91 12.63
N HIS A 62 4.49 -7.78 12.78
CA HIS A 62 4.31 -8.97 11.95
C HIS A 62 3.42 -8.66 10.73
N ALA A 63 3.67 -9.35 9.62
CA ALA A 63 2.81 -9.26 8.45
C ALA A 63 1.38 -9.69 8.82
N PRO A 64 0.34 -8.95 8.38
CA PRO A 64 -1.03 -9.30 8.70
C PRO A 64 -1.46 -10.59 7.99
N SER A 65 -2.39 -11.32 8.58
CA SER A 65 -3.13 -12.35 7.85
C SER A 65 -3.88 -11.71 6.68
N GLY A 66 -4.02 -12.42 5.56
CA GLY A 66 -4.57 -11.85 4.31
C GLY A 66 -3.58 -11.07 3.44
N SER A 67 -2.35 -10.81 3.92
CA SER A 67 -1.28 -10.19 3.11
C SER A 67 -0.98 -10.96 1.81
N ARG A 68 -1.08 -12.29 1.86
CA ARG A 68 -0.84 -13.17 0.72
C ARG A 68 -1.70 -12.85 -0.51
N ALA A 69 -2.97 -12.50 -0.31
CA ALA A 69 -3.89 -12.15 -1.40
C ALA A 69 -3.44 -10.89 -2.18
N TRP A 70 -2.67 -10.02 -1.53
CA TRP A 70 -2.07 -8.84 -2.15
C TRP A 70 -0.71 -9.14 -2.77
N THR A 71 0.16 -9.87 -2.06
CA THR A 71 1.51 -10.17 -2.55
C THR A 71 1.51 -11.10 -3.76
N GLU A 72 0.54 -12.02 -3.88
CA GLU A 72 0.37 -12.86 -5.07
C GLU A 72 0.00 -12.05 -6.32
N LEU A 73 -0.55 -10.84 -6.14
CA LEU A 73 -0.82 -9.87 -7.21
C LEU A 73 0.34 -8.87 -7.39
N GLY A 74 1.52 -9.15 -6.82
CA GLY A 74 2.69 -8.31 -6.97
C GLY A 74 2.64 -7.00 -6.17
N VAL A 75 1.74 -6.86 -5.19
CA VAL A 75 1.77 -5.72 -4.26
C VAL A 75 2.86 -5.95 -3.21
N PRO A 76 3.91 -5.10 -3.14
CA PRO A 76 4.97 -5.25 -2.16
C PRO A 76 4.44 -5.10 -0.73
N ALA A 77 4.78 -6.05 0.13
CA ALA A 77 4.53 -5.98 1.57
C ALA A 77 5.79 -5.47 2.28
N ILE A 78 5.73 -4.23 2.74
CA ILE A 78 6.86 -3.49 3.30
C ILE A 78 6.65 -3.31 4.80
N ARG A 79 7.62 -3.83 5.56
CA ARG A 79 7.68 -3.62 7.01
C ARG A 79 8.19 -2.20 7.28
N VAL A 80 7.55 -1.51 8.21
CA VAL A 80 8.01 -0.21 8.72
C VAL A 80 8.50 -0.36 10.15
N ILE A 81 9.74 0.05 10.40
CA ILE A 81 10.35 0.10 11.72
C ILE A 81 10.59 1.54 12.16
N GLY A 82 10.70 1.74 13.47
CA GLY A 82 10.90 3.04 14.10
C GLY A 82 12.37 3.45 14.21
N PRO A 83 12.62 4.70 14.64
CA PRO A 83 13.97 5.24 14.74
C PRO A 83 14.84 4.52 15.77
N GLN A 84 14.22 3.97 16.82
CA GLN A 84 14.88 3.26 17.91
C GLN A 84 14.99 1.74 17.68
N ASP A 85 14.42 1.23 16.59
CA ASP A 85 14.49 -0.19 16.29
C ASP A 85 15.87 -0.54 15.70
N GLY A 86 16.29 -1.80 15.86
CA GLY A 86 17.54 -2.31 15.26
C GLY A 86 17.53 -2.21 13.73
N ALA A 87 18.70 -2.27 13.12
CA ALA A 87 18.80 -2.31 11.65
C ALA A 87 18.11 -3.58 11.12
N ASP A 88 17.30 -3.41 10.09
CA ASP A 88 16.62 -4.50 9.38
C ASP A 88 16.68 -4.18 7.89
N PRO A 89 17.54 -4.87 7.11
CA PRO A 89 17.74 -4.57 5.70
C PRO A 89 16.51 -4.89 4.83
N ALA A 90 15.50 -5.57 5.39
CA ALA A 90 14.23 -5.86 4.71
C ALA A 90 13.11 -4.87 5.08
N ALA A 91 13.37 -3.89 5.95
CA ALA A 91 12.38 -2.92 6.40
C ALA A 91 12.77 -1.49 6.02
N ILE A 92 11.75 -0.65 5.88
CA ILE A 92 11.93 0.80 5.79
C ILE A 92 11.93 1.38 7.21
N ARG A 93 12.88 2.26 7.52
CA ARG A 93 12.95 2.97 8.81
C ARG A 93 12.31 4.34 8.70
N ASP A 94 11.26 4.57 9.49
CA ASP A 94 10.64 5.88 9.68
C ASP A 94 11.53 6.75 10.55
N ARG A 95 12.28 7.68 9.93
CA ARG A 95 13.38 8.41 10.54
C ARG A 95 13.00 9.16 11.81
N ASP A 96 11.80 9.75 11.83
CA ASP A 96 11.33 10.58 12.94
C ASP A 96 10.14 9.93 13.70
N GLY A 97 9.75 8.72 13.29
CA GLY A 97 8.60 8.00 13.85
C GLY A 97 7.24 8.62 13.49
N THR A 98 7.18 9.48 12.48
CA THR A 98 5.97 10.21 12.09
C THR A 98 4.89 9.28 11.54
N LEU A 99 5.26 8.38 10.63
CA LEU A 99 4.35 7.38 10.07
C LEU A 99 3.92 6.37 11.14
N LEU A 100 4.86 5.85 11.93
CA LEU A 100 4.56 4.90 13.01
C LEU A 100 3.56 5.49 14.03
N ARG A 101 3.80 6.70 14.51
CA ARG A 101 2.87 7.37 15.44
C ARG A 101 1.52 7.58 14.80
N TRP A 102 1.47 7.94 13.51
CA TRP A 102 0.22 8.15 12.81
C TRP A 102 -0.60 6.86 12.65
N LEU A 103 0.03 5.76 12.22
CA LEU A 103 -0.61 4.45 12.06
C LEU A 103 -1.15 3.92 13.40
N ARG A 104 -0.36 4.07 14.48
CA ARG A 104 -0.78 3.72 15.85
C ARG A 104 -1.99 4.53 16.29
N ARG A 105 -2.00 5.86 16.09
CA ARG A 105 -3.17 6.71 16.41
C ARG A 105 -4.42 6.30 15.63
N LYS A 106 -4.27 5.84 14.38
CA LYS A 106 -5.39 5.33 13.59
C LYS A 106 -5.87 3.94 13.99
N ASN A 107 -5.14 3.23 14.85
CA ASN A 107 -5.30 1.80 15.15
C ASN A 107 -5.14 0.91 13.90
N ALA A 108 -4.27 1.32 12.98
CA ALA A 108 -4.06 0.67 11.69
C ALA A 108 -2.60 0.20 11.55
N PRO A 109 -2.16 -0.84 12.28
CA PRO A 109 -0.82 -1.40 12.15
C PRO A 109 -0.54 -2.01 10.77
N ALA A 110 -1.56 -2.30 9.97
CA ALA A 110 -1.41 -2.69 8.57
C ALA A 110 -2.38 -1.91 7.67
N VAL A 111 -1.87 -1.43 6.55
CA VAL A 111 -2.63 -0.67 5.55
C VAL A 111 -2.23 -1.06 4.13
N VAL A 112 -3.18 -1.04 3.22
CA VAL A 112 -2.95 -1.11 1.78
C VAL A 112 -3.12 0.28 1.21
N LEU A 113 -2.10 0.72 0.50
CA LEU A 113 -2.00 2.03 -0.11
C LEU A 113 -2.25 1.92 -1.60
N ARG A 114 -3.02 2.88 -2.10
CA ARG A 114 -3.10 3.19 -3.51
C ARG A 114 -1.84 3.96 -3.96
N PRO A 115 -1.55 4.00 -5.26
CA PRO A 115 -0.44 4.79 -5.81
C PRO A 115 -0.46 6.29 -5.47
N ASP A 116 -1.61 6.83 -5.07
CA ASP A 116 -1.76 8.23 -4.64
C ASP A 116 -1.56 8.44 -3.13
N GLY A 117 -1.15 7.39 -2.39
CA GLY A 117 -0.87 7.45 -0.95
C GLY A 117 -2.12 7.42 -0.07
N PHE A 118 -3.30 7.15 -0.63
CA PHE A 118 -4.53 6.94 0.13
C PHE A 118 -4.68 5.48 0.57
N ILE A 119 -5.17 5.29 1.79
CA ILE A 119 -5.47 3.95 2.32
C ILE A 119 -6.72 3.42 1.62
N TYR A 120 -6.57 2.28 0.93
CA TYR A 120 -7.69 1.50 0.42
C TYR A 120 -8.30 0.62 1.53
N ALA A 121 -7.46 -0.17 2.18
CA ALA A 121 -7.86 -1.11 3.23
C ALA A 121 -6.90 -1.02 4.42
N ALA A 122 -7.39 -1.34 5.61
CA ALA A 122 -6.57 -1.38 6.81
C ALA A 122 -7.05 -2.49 7.75
N ALA A 123 -6.14 -2.97 8.59
CA ALA A 123 -6.43 -3.96 9.62
C ALA A 123 -5.83 -3.53 10.95
N GLN A 124 -6.58 -3.83 12.02
CA GLN A 124 -6.08 -3.81 13.39
C GLN A 124 -5.28 -5.09 13.68
N SER A 125 -4.51 -5.08 14.77
CA SER A 125 -3.75 -6.28 15.16
C SER A 125 -4.67 -7.48 15.37
N GLY A 126 -4.27 -8.65 14.86
CA GLY A 126 -5.02 -9.89 14.95
C GLY A 126 -6.23 -10.01 14.01
N GLN A 127 -6.57 -8.97 13.24
CA GLN A 127 -7.64 -9.03 12.24
C GLN A 127 -7.05 -9.22 10.84
N PRO A 128 -7.70 -10.00 9.97
CA PRO A 128 -7.25 -10.15 8.60
C PRO A 128 -7.37 -8.83 7.83
N LEU A 129 -6.41 -8.61 6.94
CA LEU A 129 -6.47 -7.52 5.97
C LEU A 129 -7.61 -7.80 4.98
N PRO A 130 -8.48 -6.82 4.69
CA PRO A 130 -9.48 -6.97 3.65
C PRO A 130 -8.86 -7.40 2.31
N PRO A 131 -9.53 -8.25 1.54
CA PRO A 131 -9.00 -8.77 0.28
C PRO A 131 -8.87 -7.65 -0.76
N PRO A 132 -8.06 -7.86 -1.81
CA PRO A 132 -8.10 -7.00 -2.98
C PRO A 132 -9.50 -6.97 -3.59
N PRO A 133 -9.89 -5.85 -4.22
CA PRO A 133 -11.18 -5.77 -4.85
C PRO A 133 -11.30 -6.73 -6.02
N ALA A 134 -12.52 -7.15 -6.34
CA ALA A 134 -12.79 -8.00 -7.48
C ALA A 134 -12.24 -7.39 -8.78
N GLY A 135 -11.55 -8.21 -9.58
CA GLY A 135 -10.93 -7.78 -10.84
C GLY A 135 -9.64 -6.95 -10.67
N PHE A 136 -9.08 -6.85 -9.46
CA PHE A 136 -7.78 -6.23 -9.25
C PHE A 136 -6.66 -7.09 -9.82
N SER A 137 -5.91 -6.53 -10.77
CA SER A 137 -4.79 -7.21 -11.43
C SER A 137 -3.41 -6.82 -10.86
N GLY A 138 -3.36 -6.20 -9.67
CA GLY A 138 -2.08 -5.92 -9.03
C GLY A 138 -1.23 -4.83 -9.69
N ASN A 139 0.07 -4.85 -9.37
CA ASN A 139 1.08 -4.03 -10.04
C ASN A 139 1.60 -4.71 -11.33
N THR A 140 1.06 -5.88 -11.70
CA THR A 140 1.46 -6.59 -12.92
C THR A 140 0.78 -5.94 -14.12
N VAL A 141 1.47 -5.00 -14.77
CA VAL A 141 1.09 -4.58 -16.12
C VAL A 141 1.42 -5.73 -17.06
N THR A 142 0.40 -6.36 -17.66
CA THR A 142 0.57 -7.23 -18.83
C THR A 142 1.35 -6.45 -19.87
N ALA A 143 2.58 -6.87 -20.17
CA ALA A 143 3.31 -6.37 -21.31
C ALA A 143 2.45 -6.66 -22.55
N SER A 144 1.81 -5.61 -23.09
CA SER A 144 1.05 -5.72 -24.32
C SER A 144 2.06 -5.89 -25.46
N SER A 145 2.44 -7.13 -25.75
CA SER A 145 3.21 -7.48 -26.94
C SER A 145 2.37 -7.12 -28.17
N LYS A 146 2.64 -5.96 -28.76
CA LYS A 146 2.20 -5.63 -30.11
C LYS A 146 2.96 -6.53 -31.07
N VAL A 147 2.40 -7.70 -31.37
CA VAL A 147 2.83 -8.52 -32.52
C VAL A 147 2.47 -7.71 -33.76
N GLY A 148 3.48 -7.10 -34.37
CA GLY A 148 3.35 -6.50 -35.69
C GLY A 148 3.09 -7.59 -36.71
N ALA A 149 1.91 -7.54 -37.34
CA ALA A 149 1.64 -8.24 -38.58
C ALA A 149 2.53 -7.63 -39.67
N GLY A 150 3.50 -8.41 -40.17
CA GLY A 150 4.16 -8.16 -41.44
C GLY A 150 3.50 -9.05 -42.50
N ALA A 151 2.88 -8.41 -43.48
CA ALA A 151 2.43 -9.02 -44.74
C ALA A 151 3.61 -9.22 -45.69
#